data_AF-A0A7S0YCG0-F1
#
_entry.id   AF-A0A7S0YCG0-F1
#
_cell.length_a   1.000
_cell.length_b   1.000
_cell.length_c   1.000
_cell.angle_alpha   90.00
_cell.angle_beta   90.00
_cell.angle_gamma   90.00
#
_symmetry.space_group_name_H-M   'P 1'
#
loop_
_entity.id
_entity.type
_entity.pdbx_description
1 polymer ?
#
loop_
_entity_poly.entity_id
_entity_poly.type
_entity_poly.pdbx_seq_one_letter_code
_entity_poly.pdbx_strand_id
1 'polypeptide(L)'
;SSSSSSSSSSSSSSSSSASPSSPFNSSTATTTTTTYVSSSTHVLGVSFTVSYLNDASLTNSFWRAWKITLIVILVVLGLPIFLLVVLKQMRRGSRRESSDQDLLIHTLTAFCDVGSACLALCLFVVSVYYLVLYKRQAQVYFLMMPDSLLNNFRTVVILAVVGQTVAVLRAFYRQSNADIFFLDWERPRKVLSRDGSRQVDAPVSCWRQLLIANEWAALQRQRASSPAAALLLLVLILEGAHLISSGDVTPVSSYTSGYGGPLGGSTAKGFHPSPPFVTQSLILRFGIVASFLVVIAIGQFVWRMIQFRFLPHPIYQFVDLLYLSNTSMIALDDALCGFYVHGRNRMQHADTELKELNAELLKERE
;
A
#
# COMPACT_ATOMS: atom_id res chain seq x y z
N SER A 1 64.53 66.24 9.06
CA SER A 1 65.74 66.27 9.90
C SER A 1 65.68 65.11 10.88
N SER A 2 66.79 64.38 10.97
CA SER A 2 67.18 63.40 12.01
C SER A 2 66.29 62.16 12.25
N SER A 3 66.67 61.10 11.53
CA SER A 3 66.90 59.73 12.00
C SER A 3 67.11 59.50 13.50
N SER A 4 66.56 58.39 14.04
CA SER A 4 67.37 57.22 14.48
C SER A 4 66.49 56.09 15.05
N SER A 5 67.07 54.90 14.99
CA SER A 5 66.50 53.55 15.07
C SER A 5 66.87 52.81 16.35
N SER A 6 66.02 51.87 16.79
CA SER A 6 66.29 50.60 17.54
C SER A 6 65.01 50.17 18.28
N SER A 7 64.69 48.93 18.63
CA SER A 7 64.87 47.56 18.09
C SER A 7 64.05 46.63 19.01
N SER A 8 63.45 45.58 18.42
CA SER A 8 63.04 44.28 19.02
C SER A 8 62.09 44.22 20.24
N SER A 9 60.94 43.56 20.09
CA SER A 9 60.65 42.25 20.73
C SER A 9 59.25 41.73 20.35
N SER A 10 59.20 40.42 20.13
CA SER A 10 58.04 39.60 19.78
C SER A 10 57.33 39.08 21.03
N SER A 11 56.00 39.06 21.05
CA SER A 11 55.22 38.10 21.83
C SER A 11 53.80 37.92 21.30
N SER A 12 53.41 36.65 21.34
CA SER A 12 52.17 35.99 20.94
C SER A 12 50.92 36.45 21.69
N SER A 13 49.79 36.55 20.99
CA SER A 13 48.46 36.65 21.59
C SER A 13 47.60 35.42 21.24
N SER A 14 47.12 34.79 22.31
CA SER A 14 46.05 33.80 22.39
C SER A 14 44.67 34.45 22.25
N SER A 15 43.73 33.81 21.56
CA SER A 15 42.31 33.91 21.93
C SER A 15 41.50 32.70 21.49
N SER A 16 40.76 32.19 22.46
CA SER A 16 39.77 31.13 22.48
C SER A 16 38.54 31.42 21.64
N SER A 17 37.94 30.40 21.01
CA SER A 17 36.49 30.37 20.78
C SER A 17 35.95 28.94 20.77
N ALA A 18 34.73 28.84 21.30
CA ALA A 18 34.06 27.65 21.80
C ALA A 18 33.38 26.79 20.73
N SER A 19 33.18 25.51 21.05
CA SER A 19 32.33 24.56 20.33
C SER A 19 30.86 25.02 20.24
N PRO A 20 30.12 24.49 19.25
CA PRO A 20 29.06 23.57 19.65
C PRO A 20 29.01 22.28 18.82
N SER A 21 28.58 21.23 19.51
CA SER A 21 28.37 19.86 19.10
C SER A 21 27.31 19.66 17.98
N SER A 22 27.61 18.82 17.00
CA SER A 22 26.61 17.99 16.29
C SER A 22 27.25 16.66 15.83
N PRO A 23 26.58 15.50 15.96
CA PRO A 23 27.15 14.21 15.59
C PRO A 23 26.78 13.88 14.14
N PHE A 24 27.67 14.15 13.20
CA PHE A 24 27.56 13.62 11.84
C PHE A 24 28.07 12.17 11.85
N ASN A 25 27.16 11.21 11.82
CA ASN A 25 27.51 9.80 11.72
C ASN A 25 26.97 9.17 10.43
N SER A 26 27.81 8.32 9.85
CA SER A 26 27.62 7.39 8.72
C SER A 26 27.74 7.95 7.29
N SER A 27 28.89 7.63 6.69
CA SER A 27 29.12 7.61 5.24
C SER A 27 29.64 6.22 4.85
N THR A 28 29.34 5.80 3.63
CA THR A 28 29.82 4.54 3.04
C THR A 28 31.35 4.48 3.10
N ALA A 29 31.87 3.68 4.03
CA ALA A 29 33.30 3.52 4.24
C ALA A 29 33.77 2.22 3.58
N THR A 30 34.63 2.32 2.57
CA THR A 30 35.55 1.24 2.25
C THR A 30 36.77 1.43 3.14
N THR A 31 36.77 0.76 4.30
CA THR A 31 37.91 0.77 5.23
C THR A 31 38.96 -0.21 4.72
N THR A 32 40.06 0.29 4.15
CA THR A 32 41.23 -0.56 3.89
C THR A 32 42.24 -0.31 5.02
N THR A 33 42.32 -1.23 5.98
CA THR A 33 43.30 -1.16 7.06
C THR A 33 44.64 -1.70 6.54
N THR A 34 45.54 -0.82 6.12
CA THR A 34 46.95 -1.20 5.86
C THR A 34 47.76 -1.02 7.13
N THR A 35 48.10 -2.12 7.78
CA THR A 35 49.05 -2.17 8.91
C THR A 35 50.48 -2.17 8.38
N TYR A 36 51.18 -1.04 8.50
CA TYR A 36 52.63 -1.02 8.39
C TYR A 36 53.23 -1.42 9.73
N VAL A 37 54.00 -2.51 9.74
CA VAL A 37 54.78 -2.93 10.91
C VAL A 37 56.10 -2.19 10.88
N SER A 38 56.20 -1.07 11.60
CA SER A 38 57.47 -0.47 11.99
C SER A 38 57.63 -0.62 13.50
N SER A 39 58.76 -1.21 13.90
CA SER A 39 59.12 -1.53 15.27
C SER A 39 59.10 -0.31 16.20
N SER A 40 58.44 -0.50 17.34
CA SER A 40 58.44 0.32 18.57
C SER A 40 58.00 1.79 18.48
N THR A 41 56.69 2.05 18.66
CA THR A 41 56.08 2.96 19.68
C THR A 41 54.61 3.24 19.30
N HIS A 42 53.68 3.09 20.26
CA HIS A 42 52.22 3.36 20.19
C HIS A 42 51.53 3.21 18.82
N VAL A 43 50.84 2.06 18.62
CA VAL A 43 49.99 1.81 17.45
C VAL A 43 48.75 2.71 17.52
N LEU A 44 48.84 3.93 17.00
CA LEU A 44 47.67 4.74 16.69
C LEU A 44 46.94 4.08 15.51
N GLY A 45 45.75 3.55 15.77
CA GLY A 45 44.88 3.02 14.73
C GLY A 45 44.44 4.15 13.80
N VAL A 46 45.18 4.35 12.70
CA VAL A 46 44.79 5.28 11.64
C VAL A 46 43.76 4.57 10.76
N SER A 47 42.54 5.08 10.74
CA SER A 47 41.52 4.66 9.77
C SER A 47 41.42 5.73 8.68
N PHE A 48 41.44 5.30 7.42
CA PHE A 48 41.16 6.19 6.30
C PHE A 48 39.81 5.82 5.72
N THR A 49 39.00 6.83 5.40
CA THR A 49 37.69 6.67 4.77
C THR A 49 37.67 7.53 3.52
N VAL A 50 37.61 6.89 2.36
CA VAL A 50 37.36 7.58 1.09
C VAL A 50 35.88 7.45 0.78
N SER A 51 35.21 8.59 0.60
CA SER A 51 33.82 8.64 0.17
C SER A 51 33.76 9.20 -1.25
N TYR A 52 33.07 8.49 -2.13
CA TYR A 52 32.82 8.93 -3.49
C TYR A 52 31.45 9.59 -3.54
N LEU A 53 31.41 10.83 -4.02
CA LEU A 53 30.18 11.61 -4.18
C LEU A 53 29.96 11.91 -5.66
N ASN A 54 28.69 11.98 -6.05
CA ASN A 54 28.36 12.54 -7.36
C ASN A 54 28.74 14.00 -7.43
N ASP A 55 29.01 14.46 -8.65
CA ASP A 55 29.14 15.88 -8.92
C ASP A 55 27.85 16.63 -8.50
N ALA A 56 28.01 17.84 -7.97
CA ALA A 56 26.92 18.68 -7.49
C ALA A 56 25.93 19.01 -8.61
N SER A 57 26.42 19.17 -9.84
CA SER A 57 25.60 19.40 -11.04
C SER A 57 24.59 18.26 -11.27
N LEU A 58 25.03 17.01 -11.05
CA LEU A 58 24.27 15.80 -11.31
C LEU A 58 23.25 15.54 -10.19
N THR A 59 23.64 15.83 -8.95
CA THR A 59 22.74 15.88 -7.78
C THR A 59 21.61 16.89 -7.97
N ASN A 60 21.92 18.09 -8.46
CA ASN A 60 20.90 19.10 -8.76
C ASN A 60 19.98 18.68 -9.91
N SER A 61 20.53 18.00 -10.91
CA SER A 61 19.76 17.47 -12.04
C SER A 61 18.78 16.39 -11.61
N PHE A 62 19.17 15.52 -10.67
CA PHE A 62 18.28 14.55 -10.02
C PHE A 62 17.07 15.23 -9.37
N TRP A 63 17.28 16.26 -8.54
CA TRP A 63 16.18 16.94 -7.85
C TRP A 63 15.30 17.75 -8.80
N ARG A 64 15.87 18.27 -9.89
CA ARG A 64 15.08 18.88 -10.97
C ARG A 64 14.18 17.84 -11.65
N ALA A 65 14.74 16.70 -12.04
CA ALA A 65 13.98 15.61 -12.63
C ALA A 65 12.87 15.11 -11.69
N TRP A 66 13.17 14.90 -10.40
CA TRP A 66 12.21 14.53 -9.37
C TRP A 66 11.01 15.50 -9.30
N LYS A 67 11.28 16.81 -9.24
CA LYS A 67 10.22 17.83 -9.19
C LYS A 67 9.39 17.84 -10.46
N ILE A 68 10.04 17.72 -11.62
CA ILE A 68 9.35 17.66 -12.92
C ILE A 68 8.45 16.43 -12.98
N THR A 69 8.94 15.24 -12.64
CA THR A 69 8.12 14.01 -12.65
C THR A 69 6.93 14.10 -11.71
N LEU A 70 7.12 14.68 -10.53
CA LEU A 70 6.04 14.89 -9.56
C LEU A 70 4.97 15.84 -10.11
N ILE A 71 5.38 16.98 -10.67
CA ILE A 71 4.44 17.96 -11.26
C ILE A 71 3.70 17.33 -12.44
N VAL A 72 4.41 16.64 -13.34
CA VAL A 72 3.80 15.99 -14.50
C VAL A 72 2.75 14.97 -14.07
N ILE A 73 3.06 14.07 -13.12
CA ILE A 73 2.10 13.07 -12.67
C ILE A 73 0.89 13.72 -11.98
N LEU A 74 1.10 14.70 -11.11
CA LEU A 74 -0.01 15.37 -10.43
C LEU A 74 -0.90 16.18 -11.37
N VAL A 75 -0.32 16.89 -12.35
CA VAL A 75 -1.08 17.76 -13.26
C VAL A 75 -1.73 16.95 -14.38
N VAL A 76 -1.00 16.01 -14.99
CA VAL A 76 -1.47 15.27 -16.18
C VAL A 76 -2.37 14.11 -15.80
N LEU A 77 -2.14 13.44 -14.66
CA LEU A 77 -2.95 12.31 -14.21
C LEU A 77 -3.85 12.71 -13.02
N GLY A 78 -3.27 13.35 -12.00
CA GLY A 78 -3.98 13.66 -10.75
C GLY A 78 -5.15 14.62 -10.93
N LEU A 79 -4.91 15.81 -11.51
CA LEU A 79 -5.96 16.83 -11.70
C LEU A 79 -7.15 16.35 -12.53
N PRO A 80 -7.00 15.72 -13.72
CA PRO A 80 -8.16 15.27 -14.47
C PRO A 80 -8.93 14.18 -13.75
N ILE A 81 -8.25 13.21 -13.10
CA ILE A 81 -8.93 12.17 -12.32
C ILE A 81 -9.70 12.79 -11.15
N PHE A 82 -9.07 13.72 -10.42
CA PHE A 82 -9.72 14.45 -9.33
C PHE A 82 -10.96 15.21 -9.81
N LEU A 83 -10.85 15.97 -10.89
CA LEU A 83 -11.98 16.69 -11.48
C LEU A 83 -13.09 15.74 -11.92
N LEU A 84 -12.75 14.60 -12.54
CA LEU A 84 -13.75 13.60 -12.93
C LEU A 84 -14.48 13.00 -11.73
N VAL A 85 -13.77 12.70 -10.63
CA VAL A 85 -14.36 12.19 -9.39
C VAL A 85 -15.31 13.22 -8.78
N VAL A 86 -14.90 14.49 -8.72
CA VAL A 86 -15.74 15.58 -8.20
C VAL A 86 -16.95 15.84 -9.09
N LEU A 87 -16.76 15.94 -10.41
CA LEU A 87 -17.84 16.16 -11.37
C LEU A 87 -18.85 15.00 -11.36
N LYS A 88 -18.38 13.75 -11.23
CA LYS A 88 -19.26 12.59 -11.08
C LYS A 88 -20.10 12.71 -9.82
N GLN A 89 -19.52 13.17 -8.72
CA GLN A 89 -20.26 13.41 -7.48
C GLN A 89 -21.25 14.57 -7.62
N MET A 90 -20.84 15.69 -8.22
CA MET A 90 -21.73 16.84 -8.46
C MET A 90 -22.91 16.48 -9.37
N ARG A 91 -22.69 15.64 -10.40
CA ARG A 91 -23.77 15.15 -11.25
C ARG A 91 -24.75 14.25 -10.50
N ARG A 92 -24.27 13.45 -9.54
CA ARG A 92 -25.13 12.68 -8.62
C ARG A 92 -25.86 13.60 -7.63
N GLY A 93 -25.19 14.67 -7.19
CA GLY A 93 -25.70 15.67 -6.25
C GLY A 93 -26.61 16.75 -6.85
N SER A 94 -26.64 16.96 -8.16
CA SER A 94 -27.52 17.98 -8.78
C SER A 94 -29.02 17.68 -8.62
N ARG A 95 -29.37 16.49 -8.11
CA ARG A 95 -30.73 16.06 -7.73
C ARG A 95 -30.98 16.13 -6.21
N ARG A 96 -30.02 16.68 -5.45
CA ARG A 96 -29.89 16.59 -4.00
C ARG A 96 -29.85 18.01 -3.42
N GLU A 97 -30.66 18.28 -2.40
CA GLU A 97 -30.42 19.37 -1.46
C GLU A 97 -29.31 18.95 -0.48
N SER A 98 -28.13 18.58 -0.99
CA SER A 98 -27.02 18.19 -0.13
C SER A 98 -26.47 19.42 0.58
N SER A 99 -26.37 19.36 1.90
CA SER A 99 -25.62 20.32 2.70
C SER A 99 -24.22 20.50 2.11
N ASP A 100 -23.80 21.75 1.87
CA ASP A 100 -22.49 22.09 1.29
C ASP A 100 -21.32 21.41 2.02
N GLN A 101 -21.51 21.08 3.29
CA GLN A 101 -20.56 20.36 4.14
C GLN A 101 -20.21 18.96 3.62
N ASP A 102 -21.19 18.21 3.09
CA ASP A 102 -20.96 16.86 2.58
C ASP A 102 -20.11 16.88 1.30
N LEU A 103 -20.34 17.90 0.46
CA LEU A 103 -19.54 18.13 -0.74
C LEU A 103 -18.10 18.52 -0.37
N LEU A 104 -17.90 19.37 0.65
CA LEU A 104 -16.56 19.72 1.14
C LEU A 104 -15.80 18.51 1.67
N ILE A 105 -16.44 17.68 2.50
CA ILE A 105 -15.80 16.46 3.03
C ILE A 105 -15.50 15.47 1.88
N HIS A 106 -16.38 15.38 0.89
CA HIS A 106 -16.15 14.56 -0.30
C HIS A 106 -14.97 15.04 -1.15
N THR A 107 -14.92 16.34 -1.45
CA THR A 107 -13.85 16.92 -2.27
C THR A 107 -12.50 16.80 -1.57
N LEU A 108 -12.43 17.07 -0.26
CA LEU A 108 -11.19 16.94 0.51
C LEU A 108 -10.67 15.49 0.51
N THR A 109 -11.55 14.53 0.77
CA THR A 109 -11.14 13.12 0.81
C THR A 109 -10.83 12.56 -0.58
N ALA A 110 -11.51 13.00 -1.63
CA ALA A 110 -11.15 12.68 -3.01
C ALA A 110 -9.79 13.26 -3.39
N PHE A 111 -9.45 14.46 -2.90
CA PHE A 111 -8.12 15.05 -3.07
C PHE A 111 -7.04 14.21 -2.37
N CYS A 112 -7.30 13.76 -1.13
CA CYS A 112 -6.37 12.89 -0.41
C CYS A 112 -6.18 11.54 -1.11
N ASP A 113 -7.26 10.91 -1.60
CA ASP A 113 -7.21 9.61 -2.27
C ASP A 113 -6.46 9.69 -3.61
N VAL A 114 -6.90 10.56 -4.53
CA VAL A 114 -6.25 10.75 -5.84
C VAL A 114 -4.83 11.26 -5.68
N GLY A 115 -4.61 12.19 -4.75
CA GLY A 115 -3.28 12.73 -4.44
C GLY A 115 -2.32 11.66 -3.94
N SER A 116 -2.72 10.85 -2.95
CA SER A 116 -1.88 9.77 -2.42
C SER A 116 -1.56 8.71 -3.47
N ALA A 117 -2.53 8.32 -4.30
CA ALA A 117 -2.31 7.40 -5.42
C ALA A 117 -1.29 7.95 -6.43
N CYS A 118 -1.37 9.25 -6.77
CA CYS A 118 -0.41 9.89 -7.66
C CYS A 118 0.99 10.01 -7.05
N LEU A 119 1.09 10.33 -5.76
CA LEU A 119 2.36 10.36 -5.04
C LEU A 119 3.00 8.98 -4.98
N ALA A 120 2.22 7.93 -4.71
CA ALA A 120 2.67 6.54 -4.73
C ALA A 120 3.14 6.12 -6.13
N LEU A 121 2.42 6.52 -7.19
CA LEU A 121 2.83 6.28 -8.57
C LEU A 121 4.15 6.99 -8.91
N CYS A 122 4.32 8.25 -8.48
CA CYS A 122 5.57 8.99 -8.67
C CYS A 122 6.74 8.30 -7.95
N LEU A 123 6.55 7.92 -6.68
CA LEU A 123 7.55 7.17 -5.92
C LEU A 123 7.93 5.86 -6.62
N PHE A 124 6.94 5.13 -7.15
CA PHE A 124 7.15 3.89 -7.87
C PHE A 124 7.96 4.09 -9.15
N VAL A 125 7.52 5.00 -10.04
CA VAL A 125 8.17 5.24 -11.33
C VAL A 125 9.62 5.69 -11.14
N VAL A 126 9.85 6.65 -10.24
CA VAL A 126 11.20 7.13 -9.96
C VAL A 126 12.08 6.02 -9.38
N SER A 127 11.56 5.27 -8.40
CA SER A 127 12.36 4.24 -7.73
C SER A 127 12.71 3.09 -8.67
N VAL A 128 11.79 2.68 -9.54
CA VAL A 128 12.08 1.66 -10.57
C VAL A 128 13.07 2.18 -11.60
N TYR A 129 12.95 3.42 -12.05
CA TYR A 129 13.90 4.03 -12.98
C TYR A 129 15.33 4.01 -12.42
N TYR A 130 15.52 4.48 -11.18
CA TYR A 130 16.85 4.50 -10.56
C TYR A 130 17.35 3.11 -10.17
N LEU A 131 16.48 2.18 -9.80
CA LEU A 131 16.84 0.78 -9.58
C LEU A 131 17.43 0.17 -10.87
N VAL A 132 16.73 0.32 -11.99
CA VAL A 132 17.17 -0.22 -13.28
C VAL A 132 18.47 0.46 -13.71
N LEU A 133 18.53 1.80 -13.67
CA LEU A 133 19.71 2.57 -14.05
C LEU A 133 20.93 2.16 -13.21
N TYR A 134 20.78 2.12 -11.88
CA TYR A 134 21.88 1.82 -10.98
C TYR A 134 22.37 0.37 -11.08
N LYS A 135 21.45 -0.60 -11.26
CA LYS A 135 21.82 -2.03 -11.35
C LYS A 135 22.25 -2.49 -12.74
N ARG A 136 21.84 -1.79 -13.79
CA ARG A 136 22.20 -2.12 -15.18
C ARG A 136 23.35 -1.26 -15.73
N GLN A 137 23.97 -0.40 -14.92
CA GLN A 137 25.13 0.36 -15.36
C GLN A 137 26.36 -0.55 -15.53
N ALA A 138 26.97 -0.54 -16.72
CA ALA A 138 28.23 -1.24 -17.00
C ALA A 138 29.46 -0.37 -16.68
N GLN A 139 29.31 0.94 -16.77
CA GLN A 139 30.27 1.96 -16.34
C GLN A 139 29.62 2.84 -15.27
N VAL A 140 30.40 3.40 -14.36
CA VAL A 140 29.88 4.22 -13.25
C VAL A 140 29.46 5.59 -13.79
N TYR A 141 28.19 5.73 -14.16
CA TYR A 141 27.60 7.02 -14.57
C TYR A 141 26.98 7.76 -13.37
N PHE A 142 26.51 7.02 -12.36
CA PHE A 142 25.81 7.56 -11.22
C PHE A 142 26.08 6.74 -9.97
N LEU A 143 26.54 7.39 -8.90
CA LEU A 143 26.56 6.81 -7.56
C LEU A 143 25.23 7.08 -6.86
N MET A 144 24.81 6.17 -5.99
CA MET A 144 23.58 6.40 -5.26
C MET A 144 23.74 7.55 -4.26
N MET A 145 22.74 8.43 -4.20
CA MET A 145 22.73 9.55 -3.25
C MET A 145 22.62 9.02 -1.81
N PRO A 146 23.35 9.59 -0.83
CA PRO A 146 23.22 9.22 0.56
C PRO A 146 21.82 9.55 1.11
N ASP A 147 21.34 8.72 2.03
CA ASP A 147 19.99 8.83 2.59
C ASP A 147 19.74 10.17 3.32
N SER A 148 20.78 10.85 3.80
CA SER A 148 20.68 12.17 4.43
C SER A 148 20.11 13.26 3.51
N LEU A 149 20.32 13.13 2.20
CA LEU A 149 19.80 14.06 1.21
C LEU A 149 18.38 13.69 0.76
N LEU A 150 17.89 12.49 1.08
CA LEU A 150 16.59 11.96 0.62
C LEU A 150 15.40 12.34 1.51
N ASN A 151 15.51 13.40 2.32
CA ASN A 151 14.43 13.88 3.18
C ASN A 151 13.14 14.18 2.41
N ASN A 152 13.23 14.79 1.23
CA ASN A 152 12.07 15.07 0.39
C ASN A 152 11.35 13.78 -0.04
N PHE A 153 12.11 12.73 -0.37
CA PHE A 153 11.54 11.43 -0.71
C PHE A 153 10.79 10.85 0.49
N ARG A 154 11.40 10.88 1.69
CA ARG A 154 10.79 10.42 2.93
C ARG A 154 9.49 11.17 3.26
N THR A 155 9.48 12.49 3.08
CA THR A 155 8.28 13.31 3.29
C THR A 155 7.15 12.92 2.32
N VAL A 156 7.47 12.67 1.05
CA VAL A 156 6.47 12.24 0.06
C VAL A 156 5.91 10.85 0.38
N VAL A 157 6.74 9.91 0.86
CA VAL A 157 6.27 8.61 1.35
C VAL A 157 5.29 8.77 2.49
N ILE A 158 5.63 9.59 3.50
CA ILE A 158 4.75 9.85 4.65
C ILE A 158 3.42 10.46 4.20
N LEU A 159 3.47 11.46 3.32
CA LEU A 159 2.27 12.13 2.79
C LEU A 159 1.38 11.16 2.00
N ALA A 160 1.97 10.29 1.19
CA ALA A 160 1.23 9.26 0.45
C ALA A 160 0.52 8.29 1.40
N VAL A 161 1.21 7.81 2.45
CA VAL A 161 0.60 6.92 3.45
C VAL A 161 -0.54 7.61 4.19
N VAL A 162 -0.34 8.85 4.65
CA VAL A 162 -1.38 9.61 5.37
C VAL A 162 -2.60 9.88 4.49
N GLY A 163 -2.40 10.25 3.22
CA GLY A 163 -3.52 10.45 2.30
C GLY A 163 -4.30 9.14 2.05
N GLN A 164 -3.58 8.02 1.88
CA GLN A 164 -4.20 6.72 1.65
C GLN A 164 -4.95 6.21 2.89
N THR A 165 -4.46 6.46 4.11
CA THR A 165 -5.17 6.06 5.33
C THR A 165 -6.49 6.81 5.49
N VAL A 166 -6.54 8.11 5.18
CA VAL A 166 -7.78 8.89 5.15
C VAL A 166 -8.77 8.32 4.13
N ALA A 167 -8.30 7.93 2.95
CA ALA A 167 -9.15 7.31 1.92
C ALA A 167 -9.74 5.96 2.38
N VAL A 168 -8.93 5.10 3.01
CA VAL A 168 -9.38 3.81 3.55
C VAL A 168 -10.38 3.99 4.70
N LEU A 169 -10.14 4.96 5.59
CA LEU A 169 -11.08 5.28 6.68
C LEU A 169 -12.42 5.75 6.14
N ARG A 170 -12.43 6.59 5.09
CA ARG A 170 -13.67 7.00 4.42
C ARG A 170 -14.40 5.80 3.81
N ALA A 171 -13.68 4.88 3.17
CA ALA A 171 -14.29 3.68 2.60
C ALA A 171 -14.96 2.82 3.70
N PHE A 172 -14.28 2.64 4.83
CA PHE A 172 -14.85 1.92 5.99
C PHE A 172 -16.08 2.64 6.57
N TYR A 173 -16.01 3.97 6.70
CA TYR A 173 -17.14 4.77 7.17
C TYR A 173 -18.36 4.62 6.26
N ARG A 174 -18.18 4.69 4.93
CA ARG A 174 -19.27 4.47 3.97
C ARG A 174 -19.84 3.06 4.08
N GLN A 175 -18.97 2.05 4.14
CA GLN A 175 -19.40 0.66 4.25
C GLN A 175 -20.20 0.38 5.55
N SER A 176 -19.88 1.07 6.63
CA SER A 176 -20.55 0.90 7.93
C SER A 176 -21.87 1.66 8.06
N ASN A 177 -22.09 2.70 7.26
CA ASN A 177 -23.32 3.51 7.26
C ASN A 177 -24.24 3.20 6.06
N ALA A 178 -24.03 2.08 5.38
CA ALA A 178 -24.91 1.65 4.30
C ALA A 178 -26.16 1.00 4.91
N ASP A 179 -27.35 1.48 4.53
CA ASP A 179 -28.62 0.93 4.99
C ASP A 179 -29.07 -0.19 4.04
N ILE A 180 -29.21 -1.40 4.57
CA ILE A 180 -29.68 -2.56 3.81
C ILE A 180 -31.04 -2.99 4.31
N PHE A 181 -32.01 -3.03 3.40
CA PHE A 181 -33.38 -3.49 3.67
C PHE A 181 -33.66 -4.75 2.84
N PHE A 182 -34.23 -5.76 3.50
CA PHE A 182 -34.72 -6.98 2.84
C PHE A 182 -36.25 -6.94 2.75
N LEU A 183 -36.78 -7.27 1.58
CA LEU A 183 -38.21 -7.35 1.30
C LEU A 183 -38.57 -8.79 0.96
N ASP A 184 -39.25 -9.45 1.88
CA ASP A 184 -39.75 -10.80 1.67
C ASP A 184 -41.10 -10.75 0.93
N TRP A 185 -41.19 -11.44 -0.21
CA TRP A 185 -42.40 -11.47 -1.04
C TRP A 185 -43.33 -12.64 -0.72
N GLU A 186 -42.97 -13.47 0.25
CA GLU A 186 -43.77 -14.62 0.63
C GLU A 186 -45.12 -14.22 1.22
N ARG A 187 -46.16 -14.94 0.79
CA ARG A 187 -47.50 -14.77 1.32
C ARG A 187 -47.71 -15.65 2.56
N PRO A 188 -48.51 -15.22 3.54
CA PRO A 188 -48.85 -16.08 4.66
C PRO A 188 -49.58 -17.34 4.17
N ARG A 189 -49.25 -18.50 4.76
CA ARG A 189 -49.92 -19.76 4.44
C ARG A 189 -51.28 -19.82 5.11
N LYS A 190 -52.30 -20.25 4.38
CA LYS A 190 -53.61 -20.53 4.98
C LYS A 190 -53.57 -21.88 5.67
N VAL A 191 -53.58 -21.87 7.00
CA VAL A 191 -53.61 -23.08 7.83
C VAL A 191 -54.99 -23.22 8.46
N LEU A 192 -55.49 -24.43 8.62
CA LEU A 192 -56.73 -24.66 9.35
C LEU A 192 -56.56 -24.25 10.82
N SER A 193 -57.51 -23.48 11.34
CA SER A 193 -57.58 -23.13 12.76
C SER A 193 -57.60 -24.40 13.60
N ARG A 194 -57.18 -24.30 14.86
CA ARG A 194 -57.18 -25.41 15.83
C ARG A 194 -58.54 -26.11 15.96
N ASP A 195 -59.63 -25.39 15.68
CA ASP A 195 -61.01 -25.89 15.69
C ASP A 195 -61.49 -26.45 14.33
N GLY A 196 -60.62 -26.51 13.31
CA GLY A 196 -60.91 -27.08 11.97
C GLY A 196 -61.93 -26.31 11.12
N SER A 197 -62.58 -25.29 11.67
CA SER A 197 -63.75 -24.63 11.06
C SER A 197 -63.41 -23.40 10.20
N ARG A 198 -62.22 -22.80 10.37
CA ARG A 198 -61.81 -21.58 9.65
C ARG A 198 -60.35 -21.66 9.22
N GLN A 199 -60.04 -21.16 8.04
CA GLN A 199 -58.65 -20.97 7.60
C GLN A 199 -58.12 -19.67 8.20
N VAL A 200 -56.97 -19.74 8.86
CA VAL A 200 -56.26 -18.61 9.46
C VAL A 200 -54.91 -18.47 8.75
N ASP A 201 -54.50 -17.23 8.53
CA ASP A 201 -53.21 -16.91 7.94
C ASP A 201 -52.09 -17.18 8.96
N ALA A 202 -51.22 -18.14 8.65
CA ALA A 202 -50.03 -18.43 9.44
C ALA A 202 -48.94 -17.39 9.19
N PRO A 203 -48.18 -17.02 10.23
CA PRO A 203 -47.11 -16.03 10.10
C PRO A 203 -46.01 -16.53 9.16
N VAL A 204 -45.44 -15.60 8.38
CA VAL A 204 -44.32 -15.87 7.48
C VAL A 204 -43.03 -16.07 8.30
N SER A 205 -42.22 -17.04 7.89
CA SER A 205 -40.94 -17.37 8.54
C SER A 205 -39.92 -16.25 8.38
N CYS A 206 -39.33 -15.77 9.48
CA CYS A 206 -38.24 -14.78 9.47
C CYS A 206 -36.89 -15.37 9.03
N TRP A 207 -36.75 -16.70 9.02
CA TRP A 207 -35.47 -17.38 8.82
C TRP A 207 -34.79 -17.05 7.49
N ARG A 208 -35.56 -16.86 6.41
CA ARG A 208 -34.99 -16.50 5.10
C ARG A 208 -34.30 -15.16 5.12
N GLN A 209 -34.92 -14.15 5.72
CA GLN A 209 -34.31 -12.83 5.88
C GLN A 209 -33.03 -12.91 6.70
N LEU A 210 -33.02 -13.73 7.76
CA LEU A 210 -31.84 -13.94 8.60
C LEU A 210 -30.71 -14.66 7.85
N LEU A 211 -31.03 -15.67 7.03
CA LEU A 211 -30.06 -16.36 6.16
C LEU A 211 -29.44 -15.40 5.16
N ILE A 212 -30.26 -14.61 4.47
CA ILE A 212 -29.78 -13.61 3.50
C ILE A 212 -28.93 -12.54 4.17
N ALA A 213 -29.35 -12.06 5.34
CA ALA A 213 -28.58 -11.09 6.11
C ALA A 213 -27.20 -11.63 6.51
N ASN A 214 -27.11 -12.91 6.89
CA ASN A 214 -25.85 -13.56 7.21
C ASN A 214 -24.93 -13.69 5.97
N GLU A 215 -25.49 -14.10 4.83
CA GLU A 215 -24.73 -14.19 3.58
C GLU A 215 -24.27 -12.81 3.07
N TRP A 216 -25.09 -11.78 3.25
CA TRP A 216 -24.69 -10.40 2.99
C TRP A 216 -23.50 -9.96 3.87
N ALA A 217 -23.52 -10.28 5.17
CA ALA A 217 -22.41 -10.02 6.07
C ALA A 217 -21.14 -10.82 5.71
N ALA A 218 -21.29 -12.02 5.14
CA ALA A 218 -20.18 -12.80 4.60
C ALA A 218 -19.58 -12.11 3.35
N LEU A 219 -20.42 -11.63 2.43
CA LEU A 219 -20.00 -10.91 1.22
C LEU A 219 -19.19 -9.64 1.53
N GLN A 220 -19.58 -8.87 2.56
CA GLN A 220 -18.87 -7.64 2.94
C GLN A 220 -17.40 -7.86 3.31
N ARG A 221 -17.04 -9.06 3.76
CA ARG A 221 -15.66 -9.43 4.15
C ARG A 221 -14.86 -10.01 3.00
N GLN A 222 -15.49 -10.26 1.85
CA GLN A 222 -14.82 -10.88 0.73
C GLN A 222 -13.90 -9.90 0.02
N ARG A 223 -12.66 -10.32 -0.22
CA ARG A 223 -11.65 -9.52 -0.90
C ARG A 223 -11.13 -10.26 -2.12
N ALA A 224 -10.91 -9.52 -3.21
CA ALA A 224 -10.27 -10.06 -4.40
C ALA A 224 -8.82 -10.47 -4.10
N SER A 225 -8.06 -9.65 -3.37
CA SER A 225 -6.69 -9.96 -2.97
C SER A 225 -6.61 -10.49 -1.53
N SER A 226 -5.68 -11.40 -1.27
CA SER A 226 -5.37 -11.86 0.09
C SER A 226 -4.09 -11.17 0.60
N PRO A 227 -4.19 -10.25 1.56
CA PRO A 227 -3.02 -9.49 2.03
C PRO A 227 -2.00 -10.39 2.74
N ALA A 228 -2.48 -11.38 3.49
CA ALA A 228 -1.62 -12.35 4.17
C ALA A 228 -0.76 -13.15 3.17
N ALA A 229 -1.37 -13.68 2.10
CA ALA A 229 -0.62 -14.39 1.07
C ALA A 229 0.30 -13.45 0.29
N ALA A 230 -0.10 -12.20 0.05
CA ALA A 230 0.76 -11.22 -0.60
C ALA A 230 2.03 -10.94 0.21
N LEU A 231 1.90 -10.74 1.52
CA LEU A 231 3.04 -10.53 2.42
C LEU A 231 3.91 -11.77 2.56
N LEU A 232 3.31 -12.96 2.69
CA LEU A 232 4.05 -14.22 2.74
C LEU A 232 4.88 -14.43 1.47
N LEU A 233 4.24 -14.26 0.30
CA LEU A 233 4.89 -14.42 -0.99
C LEU A 233 5.99 -13.35 -1.20
N LEU A 234 5.74 -12.12 -0.77
CA LEU A 234 6.73 -11.05 -0.79
C LEU A 234 7.97 -11.43 0.03
N VAL A 235 7.79 -11.87 1.28
CA VAL A 235 8.90 -12.29 2.14
C VAL A 235 9.61 -13.50 1.56
N LEU A 236 8.87 -14.49 1.04
CA LEU A 236 9.44 -15.68 0.41
C LEU A 236 10.31 -15.33 -0.81
N ILE A 237 9.87 -14.40 -1.66
CA ILE A 237 10.67 -13.95 -2.82
C ILE A 237 11.87 -13.12 -2.36
N LEU A 238 11.66 -12.11 -1.52
CA LEU A 238 12.72 -11.16 -1.17
C LEU A 238 13.79 -11.81 -0.29
N GLU A 239 13.39 -12.52 0.76
CA GLU A 239 14.30 -13.15 1.70
C GLU A 239 14.69 -14.57 1.26
N GLY A 240 13.69 -15.40 0.90
CA GLY A 240 13.93 -16.81 0.56
C GLY A 240 14.80 -17.01 -0.68
N ALA A 241 14.71 -16.12 -1.67
CA ALA A 241 15.60 -16.12 -2.83
C ALA A 241 16.70 -15.02 -2.75
N HIS A 242 16.87 -14.39 -1.59
CA HIS A 242 17.86 -13.34 -1.31
C HIS A 242 17.83 -12.14 -2.28
N LEU A 243 16.69 -11.86 -2.94
CA LEU A 243 16.55 -10.71 -3.84
C LEU A 243 16.56 -9.36 -3.10
N ILE A 244 16.40 -9.35 -1.78
CA ILE A 244 16.51 -8.13 -0.97
C ILE A 244 17.88 -7.45 -1.12
N SER A 245 18.94 -8.24 -1.36
CA SER A 245 20.30 -7.75 -1.62
C SER A 245 20.42 -6.90 -2.89
N SER A 246 19.44 -7.03 -3.81
CA SER A 246 19.35 -6.14 -4.97
C SER A 246 19.06 -4.69 -4.55
N GLY A 247 18.62 -4.43 -3.32
CA GLY A 247 18.37 -3.08 -2.81
C GLY A 247 19.60 -2.38 -2.26
N ASP A 248 20.69 -3.12 -2.11
CA ASP A 248 21.92 -2.62 -1.52
C ASP A 248 22.75 -1.86 -2.55
N VAL A 249 23.40 -0.77 -2.09
CA VAL A 249 24.26 0.07 -2.93
C VAL A 249 25.56 -0.67 -3.24
N THR A 250 26.08 -1.41 -2.27
CA THR A 250 27.33 -2.17 -2.39
C THR A 250 27.04 -3.60 -2.87
N PRO A 251 27.79 -4.12 -3.86
CA PRO A 251 27.71 -5.52 -4.23
C PRO A 251 28.40 -6.34 -3.14
N VAL A 252 27.63 -6.89 -2.20
CA VAL A 252 28.17 -7.89 -1.28
C VAL A 252 28.35 -9.17 -2.09
N SER A 253 29.59 -9.58 -2.32
CA SER A 253 29.88 -10.91 -2.83
C SER A 253 29.33 -11.92 -1.82
N SER A 254 28.51 -12.86 -2.26
CA SER A 254 27.93 -13.97 -1.47
C SER A 254 28.95 -14.86 -0.73
N TYR A 255 30.24 -14.54 -0.80
CA TYR A 255 31.33 -15.22 -0.09
C TYR A 255 31.59 -14.69 1.33
N THR A 256 30.98 -13.59 1.76
CA THR A 256 31.14 -13.08 3.14
C THR A 256 30.17 -13.67 4.16
N SER A 257 29.30 -14.62 3.77
CA SER A 257 28.57 -15.45 4.76
C SER A 257 29.47 -16.47 5.46
N GLY A 258 30.74 -16.57 5.07
CA GLY A 258 31.76 -17.44 5.67
C GLY A 258 32.75 -16.75 6.60
N TYR A 259 32.72 -15.42 6.77
CA TYR A 259 33.60 -14.74 7.72
C TYR A 259 33.03 -14.80 9.15
N GLY A 260 32.92 -16.02 9.67
CA GLY A 260 33.49 -16.26 10.98
C GLY A 260 35.00 -16.07 10.81
N GLY A 261 35.55 -15.00 11.39
CA GLY A 261 36.99 -14.95 11.60
C GLY A 261 37.45 -16.21 12.38
N PRO A 262 38.77 -16.44 12.55
CA PRO A 262 39.32 -17.62 13.22
C PRO A 262 38.85 -17.86 14.68
N LEU A 263 37.96 -17.01 15.20
CA LEU A 263 37.21 -17.16 16.44
C LEU A 263 35.72 -17.41 16.14
N GLY A 264 35.43 -18.49 15.41
CA GLY A 264 34.08 -18.90 15.01
C GLY A 264 33.28 -19.47 16.18
N GLY A 265 32.69 -18.58 16.98
CA GLY A 265 31.60 -18.91 17.91
C GLY A 265 30.28 -18.95 17.17
N SER A 266 29.66 -20.12 17.15
CA SER A 266 28.30 -20.38 16.69
C SER A 266 27.29 -19.44 17.37
N THR A 267 26.73 -18.47 16.64
CA THR A 267 25.55 -17.76 17.13
C THR A 267 24.61 -17.36 16.00
N ALA A 268 23.48 -18.06 15.98
CA ALA A 268 22.16 -17.66 15.49
C ALA A 268 22.02 -17.21 14.04
N LYS A 269 21.51 -18.12 13.19
CA LYS A 269 20.62 -17.81 12.06
C LYS A 269 19.36 -17.09 12.58
N GLY A 270 19.46 -15.80 12.84
CA GLY A 270 18.33 -14.96 13.21
C GLY A 270 18.49 -13.62 12.54
N PHE A 271 17.42 -13.12 11.90
CA PHE A 271 17.21 -11.76 11.40
C PHE A 271 18.47 -10.88 11.47
N HIS A 272 19.42 -11.11 10.56
CA HIS A 272 20.69 -10.40 10.64
C HIS A 272 20.45 -8.96 10.18
N PRO A 273 20.67 -7.93 11.02
CA PRO A 273 20.90 -6.60 10.49
C PRO A 273 22.09 -6.74 9.53
N SER A 274 21.90 -6.23 8.31
CA SER A 274 22.91 -6.23 7.27
C SER A 274 24.28 -5.83 7.85
N PRO A 275 25.38 -6.51 7.47
CA PRO A 275 26.68 -6.29 8.10
C PRO A 275 27.05 -4.80 8.12
N PRO A 276 27.84 -4.31 9.08
CA PRO A 276 28.10 -2.88 9.33
C PRO A 276 28.73 -2.11 8.15
N PHE A 277 28.99 -2.79 7.02
CA PHE A 277 29.58 -2.26 5.80
C PHE A 277 28.59 -2.19 4.63
N VAL A 278 27.35 -2.66 4.79
CA VAL A 278 26.32 -2.60 3.74
C VAL A 278 25.61 -1.27 3.81
N THR A 279 25.89 -0.42 2.83
CA THR A 279 25.14 0.81 2.65
C THR A 279 23.87 0.57 1.90
N GLN A 280 22.78 0.81 2.61
CA GLN A 280 21.42 0.74 2.09
C GLN A 280 21.05 2.07 1.44
N SER A 281 20.12 2.00 0.49
CA SER A 281 19.50 3.19 -0.06
C SER A 281 17.99 3.08 -0.01
N LEU A 282 17.36 4.15 0.45
CA LEU A 282 15.91 4.20 0.62
C LEU A 282 15.16 4.07 -0.71
N ILE A 283 15.68 4.66 -1.80
CA ILE A 283 15.05 4.60 -3.14
C ILE A 283 15.10 3.19 -3.72
N LEU A 284 16.27 2.53 -3.67
CA LEU A 284 16.42 1.19 -4.25
C LEU A 284 15.57 0.16 -3.49
N ARG A 285 15.58 0.22 -2.16
CA ARG A 285 14.74 -0.65 -1.32
C ARG A 285 13.26 -0.45 -1.60
N PHE A 286 12.81 0.81 -1.69
CA PHE A 286 11.43 1.10 -2.06
C PHE A 286 11.09 0.52 -3.45
N GLY A 287 11.96 0.73 -4.45
CA GLY A 287 11.75 0.24 -5.81
C GLY A 287 11.58 -1.27 -5.90
N ILE A 288 12.42 -2.04 -5.20
CA ILE A 288 12.35 -3.52 -5.21
C ILE A 288 11.08 -4.00 -4.53
N VAL A 289 10.82 -3.52 -3.31
CA VAL A 289 9.64 -3.92 -2.54
C VAL A 289 8.37 -3.57 -3.32
N ALA A 290 8.28 -2.36 -3.86
CA ALA A 290 7.13 -1.91 -4.62
C ALA A 290 6.97 -2.70 -5.95
N SER A 291 8.07 -3.03 -6.64
CA SER A 291 8.01 -3.82 -7.88
C SER A 291 7.46 -5.22 -7.65
N PHE A 292 7.94 -5.93 -6.63
CA PHE A 292 7.42 -7.25 -6.30
C PHE A 292 6.00 -7.19 -5.76
N LEU A 293 5.63 -6.17 -4.98
CA LEU A 293 4.24 -5.97 -4.56
C LEU A 293 3.31 -5.82 -5.77
N VAL A 294 3.69 -5.05 -6.79
CA VAL A 294 2.90 -4.90 -8.03
C VAL A 294 2.82 -6.23 -8.78
N VAL A 295 3.93 -6.95 -8.94
CA VAL A 295 3.94 -8.27 -9.61
C VAL A 295 3.04 -9.26 -8.89
N ILE A 296 3.10 -9.31 -7.56
CA ILE A 296 2.24 -10.18 -6.74
C ILE A 296 0.77 -9.76 -6.87
N ALA A 297 0.47 -8.46 -6.83
CA ALA A 297 -0.90 -7.96 -6.99
C ALA A 297 -1.48 -8.33 -8.36
N ILE A 298 -0.71 -8.17 -9.44
CA ILE A 298 -1.10 -8.61 -10.79
C ILE A 298 -1.28 -10.13 -10.83
N GLY A 299 -0.37 -10.90 -10.23
CA GLY A 299 -0.48 -12.35 -10.13
C GLY A 299 -1.75 -12.81 -9.41
N GLN A 300 -2.10 -12.18 -8.28
CA GLN A 300 -3.34 -12.45 -7.55
C GLN A 300 -4.59 -12.07 -8.36
N PHE A 301 -4.54 -10.95 -9.08
CA PHE A 301 -5.63 -10.53 -9.95
C PHE A 301 -5.86 -11.52 -11.10
N VAL A 302 -4.79 -11.93 -11.79
CA VAL A 302 -4.86 -12.94 -12.85
C VAL A 302 -5.36 -14.28 -12.29
N TRP A 303 -4.86 -14.69 -11.13
CA TRP A 303 -5.33 -15.89 -10.44
C TRP A 303 -6.83 -15.83 -10.15
N ARG A 304 -7.35 -14.70 -9.65
CA ARG A 304 -8.79 -14.49 -9.44
C ARG A 304 -9.59 -14.54 -10.73
N MET A 305 -9.10 -13.93 -11.81
CA MET A 305 -9.76 -13.97 -13.12
C MET A 305 -9.89 -15.40 -13.65
N ILE A 306 -8.86 -16.23 -13.46
CA ILE A 306 -8.89 -17.64 -13.80
C ILE A 306 -9.87 -18.39 -12.88
N GLN A 307 -9.82 -18.15 -11.56
CA GLN A 307 -10.74 -18.79 -10.62
C GLN A 307 -12.21 -18.52 -10.96
N PHE A 308 -12.58 -17.28 -11.29
CA PHE A 308 -13.96 -16.93 -11.63
C PHE A 308 -14.43 -17.49 -12.98
N ARG A 309 -13.52 -18.02 -13.81
CA ARG A 309 -13.91 -18.80 -14.98
C ARG A 309 -14.45 -20.18 -14.60
N PHE A 310 -13.93 -20.75 -13.51
CA PHE A 310 -14.26 -22.12 -13.09
C PHE A 310 -15.22 -22.18 -11.90
N LEU A 311 -15.19 -21.16 -11.03
CA LEU A 311 -16.03 -21.06 -9.84
C LEU A 311 -16.98 -19.87 -9.99
N PRO A 312 -18.28 -20.01 -9.66
CA PRO A 312 -19.22 -18.90 -9.72
C PRO A 312 -18.76 -17.74 -8.84
N HIS A 313 -18.96 -16.51 -9.33
CA HIS A 313 -18.67 -15.33 -8.52
C HIS A 313 -19.64 -15.28 -7.32
N PRO A 314 -19.16 -14.96 -6.11
CA PRO A 314 -19.98 -14.92 -4.89
C PRO A 314 -21.21 -14.00 -5.00
N ILE A 315 -21.10 -12.89 -5.74
CA ILE A 315 -22.23 -11.98 -5.97
C ILE A 315 -23.35 -12.67 -6.75
N TYR A 316 -23.03 -13.52 -7.74
CA TYR A 316 -24.06 -14.27 -8.47
C TYR A 316 -24.73 -15.30 -7.56
N GLN A 317 -23.95 -16.02 -6.74
CA GLN A 317 -24.50 -16.96 -5.75
C GLN A 317 -25.46 -16.28 -4.78
N PHE A 318 -25.17 -15.03 -4.37
CA PHE A 318 -26.06 -14.25 -3.52
C PHE A 318 -27.34 -13.80 -4.23
N VAL A 319 -27.25 -13.40 -5.50
CA VAL A 319 -28.43 -13.08 -6.31
C VAL A 319 -29.31 -14.31 -6.51
N ASP A 320 -28.70 -15.47 -6.77
CA ASP A 320 -29.41 -16.75 -6.88
C ASP A 320 -30.09 -17.12 -5.55
N LEU A 321 -29.42 -16.88 -4.42
CA LEU A 321 -30.00 -17.08 -3.10
C LEU A 321 -31.19 -16.16 -2.85
N LEU A 322 -31.10 -14.87 -3.20
CA LEU A 322 -32.22 -13.92 -3.13
C LEU A 322 -33.41 -14.42 -3.95
N TYR A 323 -33.17 -14.90 -5.17
CA TYR A 323 -34.20 -15.48 -6.03
C TYR A 323 -34.85 -16.73 -5.42
N LEU A 324 -34.05 -17.70 -4.96
CA LEU A 324 -34.57 -18.95 -4.36
C LEU A 324 -35.35 -18.69 -3.06
N SER A 325 -34.92 -17.70 -2.28
CA SER A 325 -35.57 -17.30 -1.03
C SER A 325 -36.74 -16.32 -1.21
N ASN A 326 -37.13 -16.01 -2.46
CA ASN A 326 -38.23 -15.11 -2.79
C ASN A 326 -38.12 -13.74 -2.09
N THR A 327 -36.89 -13.26 -1.87
CA THR A 327 -36.62 -12.05 -1.10
C THR A 327 -35.82 -11.09 -1.96
N SER A 328 -36.22 -9.81 -1.98
CA SER A 328 -35.48 -8.75 -2.65
C SER A 328 -34.66 -7.93 -1.68
N MET A 329 -33.61 -7.27 -2.18
CA MET A 329 -32.75 -6.41 -1.37
C MET A 329 -32.76 -4.98 -1.92
N ILE A 330 -32.89 -4.01 -1.02
CA ILE A 330 -32.61 -2.60 -1.30
C ILE A 330 -31.37 -2.23 -0.49
N ALA A 331 -30.32 -1.79 -1.18
CA ALA A 331 -29.12 -1.26 -0.54
C ALA A 331 -29.03 0.25 -0.83
N LEU A 332 -29.18 1.07 0.21
CA LEU A 332 -29.03 2.51 0.13
C LEU A 332 -27.58 2.87 0.47
N ASP A 333 -26.83 3.29 -0.54
CA ASP A 333 -25.47 3.84 -0.38
C ASP A 333 -25.52 5.33 0.04
N ASP A 334 -26.68 5.96 -0.09
CA ASP A 334 -26.91 7.35 0.23
C ASP A 334 -28.38 7.62 0.57
N ALA A 335 -28.68 8.76 1.17
CA ALA A 335 -30.04 9.11 1.63
C ALA A 335 -31.11 9.11 0.49
N LEU A 336 -30.70 9.36 -0.75
CA LEU A 336 -31.61 9.47 -1.91
C LEU A 336 -31.24 8.56 -3.08
N CYS A 337 -30.25 7.67 -2.91
CA CYS A 337 -29.89 6.73 -3.96
C CYS A 337 -29.50 5.37 -3.40
N GLY A 338 -29.82 4.35 -4.17
CA GLY A 338 -29.54 2.98 -3.80
C GLY A 338 -29.72 2.06 -4.98
N PHE A 339 -29.49 0.79 -4.69
CA PHE A 339 -29.57 -0.30 -5.63
C PHE A 339 -30.70 -1.23 -5.19
N TYR A 340 -31.57 -1.58 -6.14
CA TYR A 340 -32.58 -2.61 -5.93
C TYR A 340 -32.14 -3.88 -6.64
N VAL A 341 -32.02 -4.96 -5.87
CA VAL A 341 -31.78 -6.30 -6.38
C VAL A 341 -33.09 -7.07 -6.27
N HIS A 342 -33.66 -7.38 -7.43
CA HIS A 342 -34.90 -8.14 -7.51
C HIS A 342 -34.63 -9.62 -7.28
N GLY A 343 -35.33 -10.21 -6.32
CA GLY A 343 -35.23 -11.64 -5.98
C GLY A 343 -36.59 -12.33 -5.84
N ARG A 344 -37.64 -11.76 -6.44
CA ARG A 344 -38.96 -12.41 -6.40
C ARG A 344 -39.01 -13.52 -7.46
N ASN A 345 -39.35 -14.73 -7.03
CA ASN A 345 -39.52 -15.87 -7.94
C ASN A 345 -41.00 -16.13 -8.24
N ARG A 346 -41.26 -17.08 -9.15
CA ARG A 346 -42.64 -17.49 -9.51
C ARG A 346 -43.25 -18.45 -8.49
N MET A 347 -42.43 -19.07 -7.65
CA MET A 347 -42.88 -20.01 -6.64
C MET A 347 -43.78 -19.30 -5.63
N GLN A 348 -44.85 -19.98 -5.20
CA GLN A 348 -45.76 -19.38 -4.23
C GLN A 348 -45.14 -19.32 -2.83
N HIS A 349 -44.28 -20.30 -2.52
CA HIS A 349 -43.54 -20.37 -1.28
C HIS A 349 -42.11 -20.87 -1.51
N ALA A 350 -41.14 -20.27 -0.83
CA ALA A 350 -39.74 -20.73 -0.85
C ALA A 350 -39.51 -21.92 0.12
N ASP A 351 -40.27 -22.00 1.21
CA ASP A 351 -40.12 -23.04 2.25
C ASP A 351 -40.96 -24.28 1.91
N THR A 352 -40.70 -24.91 0.75
CA THR A 352 -41.46 -26.07 0.26
C THR A 352 -40.70 -27.38 0.45
N GLU A 353 -41.40 -28.50 0.29
CA GLU A 353 -40.75 -29.80 0.29
C GLU A 353 -39.81 -29.91 -0.92
N LEU A 354 -38.69 -30.63 -0.76
CA LEU A 354 -37.69 -30.81 -1.82
C LEU A 354 -38.30 -31.35 -3.14
N LYS A 355 -39.34 -32.18 -3.03
CA LYS A 355 -40.05 -32.73 -4.19
C LYS A 355 -40.77 -31.64 -4.99
N GLU A 356 -41.43 -30.71 -4.30
CA GLU A 356 -42.14 -29.58 -4.90
C GLU A 356 -41.15 -28.58 -5.51
N LEU A 357 -40.09 -28.25 -4.78
CA LEU A 357 -39.00 -27.42 -5.28
C LEU A 357 -38.40 -27.98 -6.58
N ASN A 358 -38.10 -29.28 -6.63
CA ASN A 358 -37.54 -29.91 -7.83
C ASN A 358 -38.55 -29.90 -9.00
N ALA A 359 -39.84 -30.08 -8.72
CA ALA A 359 -40.87 -29.99 -9.75
C ALA A 359 -40.97 -28.58 -10.36
N GLU A 360 -40.87 -27.52 -9.54
CA GLU A 360 -40.86 -26.14 -10.03
C GLU A 360 -39.58 -25.79 -10.80
N LEU A 361 -38.41 -26.26 -10.33
CA LEU A 361 -37.15 -26.07 -11.07
C LEU A 361 -37.15 -26.77 -12.44
N LEU A 362 -37.81 -27.93 -12.56
CA LEU A 362 -38.00 -28.60 -13.84
C LEU A 362 -38.90 -27.78 -14.78
N LYS A 363 -39.97 -27.17 -14.26
CA LYS A 363 -40.84 -26.27 -15.03
C LYS A 363 -40.15 -25.00 -15.49
N GLU A 364 -39.16 -24.48 -14.75
CA GLU A 364 -38.39 -23.30 -15.17
C GLU A 364 -37.37 -23.61 -16.27
N ARG A 365 -37.00 -24.89 -16.45
CA ARG A 365 -36.04 -25.34 -17.47
C ARG A 365 -36.68 -25.54 -18.84
N GLU A 366 -37.94 -25.94 -18.87
CA GLU A 366 -38.77 -26.09 -20.08
C GLU A 366 -39.26 -24.73 -20.59
#